data_AF-A0A453EBC5-F1
#
_entry.id   AF-A0A453EBC5-F1
#
_cell.length_a   1.000
_cell.length_b   1.000
_cell.length_c   1.000
_cell.angle_alpha   90.00
_cell.angle_beta   90.00
_cell.angle_gamma   90.00
#
_symmetry.space_group_name_H-M   'P 1'
#
loop_
_entity.id
_entity.type
_entity.pdbx_description
1 polymer ?
#
loop_
_entity_poly.entity_id
_entity_poly.type
_entity_poly.pdbx_seq_one_letter_code
_entity_poly.pdbx_strand_id
1 'polypeptide(L)'
;ATDAEFFQPADSRPIMLFDGVCNLCNGGVRFVREHDPGRSIRYVPLQSDSGRKLLRRSGRSPDDISSVVLVEKDRSYIKSDAVLRIMEYLNLPFPQLAAFLKIAPL
;
A
#
# COMPACT_ATOMS: atom_id res chain seq x y z
N ALA A 1 5.91 16.51 -6.87
CA ALA A 1 5.79 16.54 -5.40
C ALA A 1 7.04 15.88 -4.85
N THR A 2 7.77 16.59 -4.00
CA THR A 2 9.07 16.18 -3.45
C THR A 2 8.88 15.30 -2.23
N ASP A 3 9.87 14.46 -1.91
CA ASP A 3 9.78 13.51 -0.78
C ASP A 3 9.52 14.21 0.56
N ALA A 4 10.07 15.42 0.72
CA ALA A 4 9.82 16.28 1.89
C ALA A 4 8.36 16.71 2.06
N GLU A 5 7.52 16.67 1.01
CA GLU A 5 6.09 17.00 1.09
C GLU A 5 5.29 15.88 1.80
N PHE A 6 5.74 14.62 1.68
CA PHE A 6 5.01 13.45 2.16
C PHE A 6 5.72 12.63 3.25
N PHE A 7 7.04 12.75 3.35
CA PHE A 7 7.90 12.06 4.30
C PHE A 7 8.69 13.10 5.10
N GLN A 8 8.21 13.36 6.31
CA GLN A 8 8.90 14.24 7.25
C GLN A 8 9.98 13.44 7.99
N PRO A 9 11.02 14.07 8.55
CA PRO A 9 12.04 13.38 9.34
C PRO A 9 11.47 12.54 10.50
N ALA A 10 10.33 12.98 11.06
CA ALA A 10 9.62 12.29 12.13
C ALA A 10 8.63 11.21 11.66
N ASP A 11 8.24 11.18 10.38
CA ASP A 11 7.31 10.18 9.84
C ASP A 11 7.75 9.70 8.45
N SER A 12 8.48 8.58 8.46
CA SER A 12 8.97 7.88 7.27
C SER A 12 8.12 6.67 6.89
N ARG A 13 6.91 6.53 7.45
CA ARG A 13 6.05 5.36 7.19
C ARG A 13 5.62 5.31 5.72
N PRO A 14 5.57 4.13 5.09
CA PRO A 14 5.08 3.97 3.73
C PRO A 14 3.62 4.44 3.59
N ILE A 15 3.26 4.89 2.39
CA ILE A 15 1.92 5.33 2.04
C ILE A 15 1.33 4.35 1.02
N MET A 16 0.30 3.63 1.43
CA MET A 16 -0.53 2.82 0.54
C MET A 16 -1.55 3.72 -0.15
N LEU A 17 -1.43 3.83 -1.47
CA LEU A 17 -2.45 4.39 -2.33
C LEU A 17 -3.45 3.28 -2.71
N PHE A 18 -4.72 3.60 -2.58
CA PHE A 18 -5.80 2.66 -2.89
C PHE A 18 -6.93 3.33 -3.68
N ASP A 19 -7.64 2.54 -4.47
CA ASP A 19 -8.86 2.97 -5.14
C ASP A 19 -10.06 2.83 -4.19
N GLY A 20 -10.64 3.96 -3.77
CA GLY A 20 -11.81 3.97 -2.88
C GLY A 20 -13.11 3.46 -3.50
N VAL A 21 -13.18 3.27 -4.83
CA VAL A 21 -14.38 2.79 -5.55
C VAL A 21 -14.32 1.27 -5.76
N CYS A 22 -13.13 0.69 -5.76
CA CYS A 22 -12.94 -0.75 -5.92
C CYS A 22 -13.17 -1.50 -4.61
N ASN A 23 -14.22 -2.35 -4.54
CA ASN A 23 -14.49 -3.18 -3.37
C ASN A 23 -13.33 -4.12 -2.99
N LEU A 24 -12.54 -4.58 -3.97
CA LEU A 24 -11.35 -5.40 -3.71
C LEU A 24 -10.25 -4.59 -3.01
N CYS A 25 -9.98 -3.36 -3.47
CA CYS A 25 -9.00 -2.47 -2.84
C CYS A 25 -9.43 -2.11 -1.42
N ASN A 26 -10.73 -1.81 -1.22
CA ASN A 26 -11.30 -1.55 0.10
C ASN A 26 -11.18 -2.76 1.03
N GLY A 27 -11.42 -3.97 0.52
CA GLY A 27 -11.19 -5.22 1.25
C GLY A 27 -9.72 -5.42 1.65
N GLY A 28 -8.80 -5.14 0.73
CA GLY A 28 -7.36 -5.18 0.99
C GLY A 28 -6.93 -4.17 2.07
N VAL A 29 -7.36 -2.91 1.97
CA VAL A 29 -7.07 -1.89 2.98
C VAL A 29 -7.61 -2.30 4.36
N ARG A 30 -8.81 -2.88 4.41
CA ARG A 30 -9.39 -3.40 5.66
C ARG A 30 -8.52 -4.51 6.25
N PHE A 31 -8.11 -5.47 5.44
CA PHE A 31 -7.23 -6.57 5.87
C PHE A 31 -5.90 -6.04 6.43
N VAL A 32 -5.25 -5.13 5.70
CA VAL A 32 -3.97 -4.51 6.13
C VAL A 32 -4.18 -3.76 7.45
N ARG A 33 -5.26 -2.99 7.58
CA ARG A 33 -5.58 -2.26 8.82
C ARG A 33 -5.86 -3.17 10.02
N GLU A 34 -6.45 -4.34 9.79
CA GLU A 34 -6.72 -5.33 10.85
C GLU A 34 -5.43 -6.06 11.29
N HIS A 35 -4.42 -6.16 10.41
CA HIS A 35 -3.16 -6.87 10.66
C HIS A 35 -1.93 -5.94 10.87
N ASP A 36 -2.13 -4.62 10.86
CA ASP A 36 -1.13 -3.58 11.18
C ASP A 36 -1.54 -2.80 12.45
N PRO A 37 -1.56 -3.44 13.64
CA PRO A 37 -1.90 -2.74 14.89
C PRO A 37 -0.91 -1.63 15.24
N GLY A 38 0.34 -1.73 14.73
CA GLY A 38 1.38 -0.72 14.88
C GLY A 38 1.15 0.54 14.04
N ARG A 39 0.15 0.54 13.14
CA ARG A 39 -0.11 1.63 12.18
C ARG A 39 1.18 2.02 11.43
N SER A 40 1.92 1.01 11.01
CA SER A 40 3.17 1.13 10.26
C SER A 40 2.94 1.70 8.86
N ILE A 41 1.72 1.57 8.33
CA ILE A 41 1.35 2.03 6.99
C ILE A 41 0.33 3.17 7.07
N ARG A 42 0.50 4.18 6.21
CA ARG A 42 -0.45 5.28 5.99
C ARG A 42 -1.29 5.00 4.75
N TYR A 43 -2.53 5.48 4.71
CA TYR A 43 -3.46 5.21 3.60
C TYR A 43 -3.91 6.51 2.96
N VAL A 44 -3.87 6.58 1.63
CA VAL A 44 -4.32 7.75 0.87
C VAL A 44 -5.15 7.28 -0.33
N PRO A 45 -6.38 7.78 -0.52
CA PRO A 45 -7.17 7.43 -1.69
C PRO A 45 -6.57 8.05 -2.95
N LEU A 46 -6.49 7.28 -4.03
CA LEU A 46 -5.95 7.71 -5.34
C LEU A 46 -6.73 8.91 -5.92
N GLN A 47 -8.02 9.01 -5.60
CA GLN A 47 -8.88 10.10 -6.06
C GLN A 47 -8.52 11.47 -5.47
N SER A 48 -7.86 11.50 -4.30
CA SER A 48 -7.47 12.74 -3.65
C SER A 48 -6.33 13.46 -4.37
N ASP A 49 -6.22 14.78 -4.16
CA ASP A 49 -5.12 15.56 -4.72
C ASP A 49 -3.75 15.04 -4.28
N SER A 50 -3.62 14.62 -3.02
CA SER A 50 -2.40 13.99 -2.48
C SER A 50 -2.11 12.65 -3.17
N GLY A 51 -3.13 11.83 -3.39
CA GLY A 51 -3.01 10.55 -4.10
C GLY A 51 -2.53 10.75 -5.54
N ARG A 52 -3.14 11.69 -6.28
CA ARG A 52 -2.73 12.04 -7.65
C ARG A 52 -1.29 12.54 -7.73
N LYS A 53 -0.85 13.34 -6.76
CA LYS A 53 0.54 13.82 -6.65
C LYS A 53 1.53 12.68 -6.38
N LEU A 54 1.19 11.77 -5.46
CA LEU A 54 2.01 10.60 -5.14
C LEU A 54 2.07 9.62 -6.32
N LEU A 55 0.97 9.47 -7.06
CA LEU A 55 0.92 8.61 -8.24
C LEU A 55 1.83 9.15 -9.36
N ARG A 56 1.80 10.46 -9.61
CA ARG A 56 2.74 11.12 -10.54
C ARG A 56 4.20 10.92 -10.11
N ARG A 57 4.48 11.01 -8.81
CA ARG A 57 5.82 10.74 -8.25
C ARG A 57 6.29 9.31 -8.55
N SER A 58 5.39 8.33 -8.49
CA SER A 58 5.71 6.93 -8.84
C SER A 58 5.88 6.66 -10.35
N GLY A 59 5.87 7.69 -11.19
CA GLY A 59 5.99 7.55 -12.65
C GLY A 59 4.72 7.04 -13.33
N ARG A 60 3.57 7.12 -12.67
CA ARG A 60 2.27 6.68 -13.19
C ARG A 60 1.40 7.87 -13.60
N SER A 61 0.49 7.62 -14.55
CA SER A 61 -0.52 8.60 -14.91
C SER A 61 -1.44 8.86 -13.70
N PRO A 62 -1.80 10.12 -13.39
CA PRO A 62 -2.77 10.43 -12.33
C PRO A 62 -4.14 9.76 -12.53
N ASP A 63 -4.44 9.33 -13.76
CA ASP A 63 -5.70 8.68 -14.12
C ASP A 63 -5.61 7.14 -14.09
N ASP A 64 -4.42 6.58 -13.82
CA ASP A 64 -4.24 5.14 -13.63
C ASP A 64 -4.66 4.72 -12.21
N ILE A 65 -5.97 4.78 -11.97
CA ILE A 65 -6.63 4.44 -10.70
C ILE A 65 -6.79 2.92 -10.49
N SER A 66 -6.29 2.10 -11.42
CA SER A 66 -6.61 0.67 -11.49
C SER A 66 -5.76 -0.22 -10.57
N SER A 67 -4.91 0.35 -9.71
CA SER A 67 -3.87 -0.43 -9.04
C SER A 67 -3.54 0.03 -7.62
N VAL A 68 -3.21 -0.95 -6.77
CA VAL A 68 -2.57 -0.70 -5.47
C VAL A 68 -1.15 -0.22 -5.69
N VAL A 69 -0.79 0.90 -5.06
CA VAL A 69 0.56 1.47 -5.12
C VAL A 69 1.05 1.69 -3.70
N LEU A 70 2.26 1.23 -3.39
CA LEU A 70 2.93 1.53 -2.13
C LEU A 70 4.04 2.53 -2.41
N VAL A 71 4.02 3.64 -1.70
CA VAL A 71 5.02 4.70 -1.85
C VAL A 71 5.88 4.73 -0.59
N GLU A 72 7.17 4.47 -0.75
CA GLU A 72 8.21 4.65 0.25
C GLU A 72 9.00 5.93 -0.02
N LYS A 73 9.87 6.31 0.93
CA LYS A 73 10.69 7.51 0.81
C LYS A 73 11.57 7.49 -0.44
N ASP A 74 12.20 6.36 -0.77
CA ASP A 74 13.18 6.31 -1.86
C ASP A 74 12.68 5.53 -3.09
N ARG A 75 11.54 4.86 -2.99
CA ARG A 75 11.00 3.98 -4.05
C ARG A 75 9.49 3.86 -4.00
N SER A 76 8.91 3.33 -5.07
CA SER A 76 7.48 3.01 -5.16
C SER A 76 7.27 1.64 -5.77
N TYR A 77 6.26 0.93 -5.29
CA TYR A 77 5.86 -0.39 -5.74
C TYR A 77 4.43 -0.36 -6.26
N ILE A 78 4.11 -1.23 -7.22
CA ILE A 78 2.85 -1.17 -7.96
C ILE A 78 2.30 -2.59 -8.16
N LYS A 79 0.98 -2.75 -8.22
CA LYS A 79 0.30 -4.04 -8.42
C LYS A 79 0.75 -5.09 -7.38
N SER A 80 1.15 -6.28 -7.84
CA SER A 80 1.59 -7.40 -7.01
C SER A 80 2.77 -7.03 -6.12
N ASP A 81 3.70 -6.22 -6.62
CA ASP A 81 4.90 -5.84 -5.86
C ASP A 81 4.52 -4.95 -4.67
N ALA A 82 3.52 -4.08 -4.84
CA ALA A 82 2.99 -3.29 -3.75
C ALA A 82 2.37 -4.19 -2.68
N VAL A 83 1.59 -5.19 -3.08
CA VAL A 83 0.94 -6.13 -2.16
C VAL A 83 1.98 -6.94 -1.39
N LEU A 84 2.97 -7.53 -2.07
CA LEU A 84 4.04 -8.30 -1.45
C LEU A 84 4.80 -7.43 -0.44
N ARG A 85 5.16 -6.22 -0.84
CA ARG A 85 5.88 -5.29 0.05
C ARG A 85 5.03 -4.86 1.25
N ILE A 86 3.72 -4.64 1.07
CA ILE A 86 2.79 -4.36 2.18
C ILE A 86 2.76 -5.51 3.18
N MET A 87 2.75 -6.76 2.71
CA MET A 87 2.74 -7.94 3.60
C MET A 87 3.99 -8.01 4.50
N GLU A 88 5.14 -7.50 4.04
CA GLU A 88 6.36 -7.43 4.86
C GLU A 88 6.25 -6.44 6.04
N TYR A 89 5.33 -5.47 5.96
CA TYR A 89 5.03 -4.53 7.04
C TYR A 89 3.95 -5.05 8.00
N LEU A 90 3.22 -6.10 7.61
CA LEU A 90 2.20 -6.69 8.45
C LEU A 90 2.81 -7.69 9.41
N ASN A 91 2.38 -7.66 10.67
CA ASN A 91 2.66 -8.74 11.61
C ASN A 91 1.71 -9.90 11.32
N LEU A 92 1.97 -10.61 10.21
CA LEU A 92 1.20 -11.81 9.88
C LEU A 92 1.53 -12.91 10.89
N PRO A 93 0.52 -13.46 11.60
CA PRO A 93 0.77 -14.61 12.45
C PRO A 93 1.12 -15.81 11.54
N PHE A 94 2.35 -16.32 11.70
CA PHE A 94 2.88 -17.53 11.05
C PHE A 94 1.86 -18.67 10.79
N PRO A 95 0.92 -19.02 11.70
CA PRO A 95 -0.06 -20.08 11.43
C PRO A 95 -1.02 -19.82 10.26
N GLN A 96 -1.40 -18.56 9.97
CA GLN A 96 -2.35 -18.24 8.89
C GLN A 96 -1.68 -18.30 7.51
N LEU A 97 -0.43 -17.86 7.41
CA LEU A 97 0.38 -17.96 6.20
C LEU A 97 0.67 -19.43 5.85
N ALA A 98 0.95 -20.26 6.86
CA ALA A 98 1.15 -21.70 6.69
C ALA A 98 -0.13 -22.42 6.20
N ALA A 99 -1.32 -21.97 6.63
CA ALA A 99 -2.58 -22.51 6.14
C ALA A 99 -2.82 -22.15 4.67
N PHE A 100 -2.49 -20.93 4.24
CA PHE A 100 -2.64 -20.49 2.86
C PHE A 100 -1.68 -21.22 1.91
N LEU A 101 -0.42 -21.43 2.33
CA LEU A 101 0.58 -22.20 1.57
C LEU A 101 0.24 -23.69 1.43
N LYS A 102 -0.57 -24.26 2.33
CA LYS A 102 -1.06 -25.64 2.21
C LYS A 102 -2.15 -25.81 1.15
N ILE A 103 -2.80 -24.72 0.72
CA ILE A 103 -3.96 -24.76 -0.19
C ILE A 103 -3.53 -24.44 -1.64
N ALA A 104 -2.42 -23.73 -1.83
CA ALA A 104 -1.80 -23.56 -3.15
C ALA A 104 -0.72 -24.65 -3.34
N PRO A 105 -0.98 -25.72 -4.11
CA PRO A 105 0.07 -26.66 -4.47
C PRO A 105 1.11 -25.91 -5.31
N LEU A 106 2.39 -26.08 -4.95
CA LEU A 106 3.54 -25.55 -5.69
C LEU A 106 3.66 -26.24 -7.06
#